data_AF-A0A2E9M0Q2-F1
#
_entry.id   AF-A0A2E9M0Q2-F1
#
_cell.length_a   1.000
_cell.length_b   1.000
_cell.length_c   1.000
_cell.angle_alpha   90.00
_cell.angle_beta   90.00
_cell.angle_gamma   90.00
#
_symmetry.space_group_name_H-M   'P 1'
#
loop_
_entity.id
_entity.type
_entity.pdbx_description
1 polymer ?
#
loop_
_entity_poly.entity_id
_entity_poly.type
_entity_poly.pdbx_seq_one_letter_code
_entity_poly.pdbx_strand_id
1 'polypeptide(L)'
;MDNQEQNGETDNDGDGIPDNLDNDDDNDGIPDDVDANPQDHDNDGIDDAEDSDDDGDGIDDDQEVSDNDPNTNIYDHDNDGISDAVDFDIDNDGVDNWNDVGENGEDLSRDHDNDGMDDGVDPDDDNDNILDVDEADGDFGNYRYDHDNDGIWDLSDTDDDNDGLSDWFEINDGNDLTGQFDSDNDGIENQIDDDDDDDGILDSLEN
;
A
#
# COMPACT_ATOMS: atom_id res chain seq x y z
N MET A 1 12.15 20.96 2.31
CA MET A 1 13.57 21.39 2.14
C MET A 1 14.29 20.09 2.03
N ASP A 2 14.35 19.58 0.80
CA ASP A 2 14.81 18.24 0.46
C ASP A 2 16.06 17.85 1.29
N ASN A 3 15.88 16.80 2.08
CA ASN A 3 16.80 16.28 3.07
C ASN A 3 17.61 15.07 2.53
N GLN A 4 17.55 14.79 1.22
CA GLN A 4 18.29 13.70 0.54
C GLN A 4 19.80 13.69 0.85
N GLU A 5 20.40 14.82 1.28
CA GLU A 5 21.84 14.87 1.62
C GLU A 5 22.26 14.12 2.92
N GLN A 6 21.35 13.56 3.74
CA GLN A 6 21.73 13.07 5.08
C GLN A 6 21.86 11.55 5.32
N ASN A 7 21.36 10.64 4.46
CA ASN A 7 21.45 9.18 4.72
C ASN A 7 22.36 8.34 3.80
N GLY A 8 22.93 8.92 2.75
CA GLY A 8 24.26 8.52 2.29
C GLY A 8 24.42 7.23 1.49
N GLU A 9 23.36 6.53 1.11
CA GLU A 9 23.21 5.80 -0.15
C GLU A 9 21.78 6.15 -0.61
N THR A 10 21.63 6.91 -1.70
CA THR A 10 20.33 7.16 -2.32
C THR A 10 20.01 5.90 -3.14
N ASP A 11 18.83 5.35 -2.90
CA ASP A 11 18.28 4.08 -3.40
C ASP A 11 16.78 4.34 -3.54
N ASN A 12 16.42 5.06 -4.60
CA ASN A 12 15.13 5.75 -4.71
C ASN A 12 13.96 4.78 -4.95
N ASP A 13 14.19 3.65 -5.58
CA ASP A 13 13.22 2.57 -5.76
C ASP A 13 13.27 1.50 -4.67
N GLY A 14 14.23 1.56 -3.73
CA GLY A 14 14.41 0.55 -2.70
C GLY A 14 14.81 -0.85 -3.20
N ASP A 15 15.30 -1.01 -4.44
CA ASP A 15 15.66 -2.31 -5.02
C ASP A 15 17.00 -2.89 -4.48
N GLY A 16 17.72 -2.06 -3.71
CA GLY A 16 19.02 -2.36 -3.11
C GLY A 16 20.22 -2.05 -4.02
N ILE A 17 20.02 -1.36 -5.15
CA ILE A 17 21.02 -0.83 -6.06
C ILE A 17 21.02 0.70 -5.96
N PRO A 18 22.02 1.30 -5.29
CA PRO A 18 22.03 2.75 -5.09
C PRO A 18 21.99 3.53 -6.42
N ASP A 19 21.17 4.57 -6.57
CA ASP A 19 20.87 5.32 -7.81
C ASP A 19 22.09 5.58 -8.70
N ASN A 20 23.21 5.95 -8.06
CA ASN A 20 24.47 6.21 -8.79
C ASN A 20 25.05 4.99 -9.56
N LEU A 21 24.51 3.80 -9.30
CA LEU A 21 24.78 2.52 -9.93
C LEU A 21 23.54 1.92 -10.61
N ASP A 22 22.35 2.44 -10.35
CA ASP A 22 21.14 2.08 -11.08
C ASP A 22 21.14 2.71 -12.49
N ASN A 23 20.29 2.20 -13.36
CA ASN A 23 19.95 2.81 -14.64
C ASN A 23 18.43 3.07 -14.77
N ASP A 24 17.67 2.83 -13.70
CA ASP A 24 16.23 3.05 -13.55
C ASP A 24 15.96 3.43 -12.08
N ASP A 25 16.34 4.65 -11.68
CA ASP A 25 16.40 5.08 -10.26
C ASP A 25 15.03 4.99 -9.51
N ASP A 26 13.90 5.02 -10.21
CA ASP A 26 12.53 4.91 -9.67
C ASP A 26 11.79 3.63 -10.12
N ASN A 27 12.46 2.77 -10.89
CA ASN A 27 11.93 1.53 -11.46
C ASN A 27 10.60 1.65 -12.25
N ASP A 28 10.27 2.82 -12.81
CA ASP A 28 9.07 3.03 -13.64
C ASP A 28 9.15 2.33 -15.03
N GLY A 29 10.28 1.67 -15.32
CA GLY A 29 10.58 0.97 -16.56
C GLY A 29 11.11 1.86 -17.69
N ILE A 30 11.39 3.13 -17.41
CA ILE A 30 11.98 4.14 -18.29
C ILE A 30 13.38 4.51 -17.79
N PRO A 31 14.46 4.05 -18.46
CA PRO A 31 15.81 4.31 -17.97
C PRO A 31 16.14 5.80 -17.78
N ASP A 32 16.88 6.18 -16.72
CA ASP A 32 17.15 7.59 -16.34
C ASP A 32 17.73 8.45 -17.48
N ASP A 33 18.40 7.81 -18.46
CA ASP A 33 18.99 8.52 -19.60
C ASP A 33 17.95 9.07 -20.60
N VAL A 34 16.72 8.58 -20.53
CA VAL A 34 15.58 8.96 -21.36
C VAL A 34 14.36 9.38 -20.55
N ASP A 35 14.38 9.18 -19.24
CA ASP A 35 13.27 9.56 -18.39
C ASP A 35 13.22 11.08 -18.07
N ALA A 36 11.99 11.55 -17.81
CA ALA A 36 11.67 12.94 -17.56
C ALA A 36 11.71 13.30 -16.06
N ASN A 37 11.43 12.34 -15.19
CA ASN A 37 11.33 12.43 -13.75
C ASN A 37 12.09 11.24 -13.10
N PRO A 38 13.41 11.10 -13.30
CA PRO A 38 14.15 9.90 -12.86
C PRO A 38 14.37 9.82 -11.33
N GLN A 39 13.57 10.56 -10.58
CA GLN A 39 13.59 10.75 -9.13
C GLN A 39 12.13 11.03 -8.77
N ASP A 40 11.28 10.06 -9.04
CA ASP A 40 9.81 10.08 -8.90
C ASP A 40 9.50 8.90 -8.01
N HIS A 41 9.65 9.11 -6.72
CA HIS A 41 9.76 8.04 -5.74
C HIS A 41 8.44 7.25 -5.64
N ASP A 42 7.28 7.90 -5.75
CA ASP A 42 5.95 7.27 -5.77
C ASP A 42 5.42 6.94 -7.18
N ASN A 43 6.21 7.19 -8.23
CA ASN A 43 5.84 6.95 -9.63
C ASN A 43 4.55 7.65 -10.12
N ASP A 44 4.11 8.73 -9.47
CA ASP A 44 2.89 9.48 -9.85
C ASP A 44 3.05 10.31 -11.15
N GLY A 45 4.31 10.42 -11.62
CA GLY A 45 4.69 11.20 -12.80
C GLY A 45 5.14 12.62 -12.49
N ILE A 46 5.48 12.92 -11.24
CA ILE A 46 6.03 14.18 -10.75
C ILE A 46 7.31 13.90 -9.96
N ASP A 47 8.44 14.36 -10.51
CA ASP A 47 9.76 14.34 -9.83
C ASP A 47 9.65 14.91 -8.40
N ASP A 48 10.16 14.19 -7.38
CA ASP A 48 10.17 14.52 -5.93
C ASP A 48 10.51 15.99 -5.68
N ALA A 49 11.42 16.56 -6.48
CA ALA A 49 11.83 17.94 -6.31
C ALA A 49 10.70 18.97 -6.51
N GLU A 50 9.62 18.57 -7.19
CA GLU A 50 8.40 19.34 -7.44
C GLU A 50 7.13 18.63 -6.93
N ASP A 51 7.24 17.42 -6.37
CA ASP A 51 6.20 16.78 -5.58
C ASP A 51 6.11 17.39 -4.17
N SER A 52 5.00 17.11 -3.50
CA SER A 52 4.74 17.40 -2.10
C SER A 52 4.46 16.16 -1.28
N ASP A 53 4.49 14.96 -1.86
CA ASP A 53 4.11 13.68 -1.25
C ASP A 53 5.03 12.58 -1.77
N ASP A 54 6.34 12.72 -1.53
CA ASP A 54 7.40 11.97 -2.22
C ASP A 54 7.22 10.43 -2.13
N ASP A 55 6.66 9.89 -1.04
CA ASP A 55 6.42 8.44 -0.90
C ASP A 55 4.99 8.00 -1.19
N GLY A 56 4.12 8.88 -1.68
CA GLY A 56 2.76 8.52 -2.08
C GLY A 56 1.91 8.00 -0.93
N ASP A 57 2.25 8.35 0.32
CA ASP A 57 1.56 7.88 1.52
C ASP A 57 0.39 8.81 1.96
N GLY A 58 0.23 9.93 1.26
CA GLY A 58 -0.83 10.93 1.44
C GLY A 58 -0.55 11.99 2.46
N ILE A 59 0.64 11.95 3.06
CA ILE A 59 1.10 12.84 4.09
C ILE A 59 2.15 13.78 3.47
N ASP A 60 1.68 14.94 3.01
CA ASP A 60 2.53 16.03 2.49
C ASP A 60 3.90 16.16 3.20
N ASP A 61 5.03 16.10 2.47
CA ASP A 61 6.41 16.02 3.03
C ASP A 61 6.69 17.07 4.11
N ASP A 62 6.10 18.26 3.93
CA ASP A 62 6.27 19.39 4.84
C ASP A 62 5.67 19.06 6.23
N GLN A 63 4.67 18.19 6.29
CA GLN A 63 4.07 17.62 7.50
C GLN A 63 5.00 16.59 8.14
N GLU A 64 5.41 15.58 7.39
CA GLU A 64 6.27 14.47 7.82
C GLU A 64 7.62 14.95 8.37
N VAL A 65 8.29 15.83 7.62
CA VAL A 65 9.55 16.45 8.06
C VAL A 65 9.38 17.25 9.36
N SER A 66 8.14 17.60 9.75
CA SER A 66 7.83 18.48 10.87
C SER A 66 7.19 17.80 12.09
N ASP A 67 6.64 16.60 11.98
CA ASP A 67 5.92 15.92 13.06
C ASP A 67 6.83 15.18 14.04
N ASN A 68 8.05 14.85 13.61
CA ASN A 68 9.04 14.11 14.37
C ASN A 68 8.57 12.67 14.72
N ASP A 69 7.67 12.10 13.92
CA ASP A 69 7.34 10.68 13.89
C ASP A 69 8.28 9.99 12.88
N PRO A 70 8.95 8.88 13.25
CA PRO A 70 9.76 8.12 12.30
C PRO A 70 8.95 7.14 11.43
N ASN A 71 7.63 7.14 11.57
CA ASN A 71 6.65 6.23 10.93
C ASN A 71 5.77 6.97 9.88
N THR A 72 6.23 8.14 9.46
CA THR A 72 5.59 9.06 8.51
C THR A 72 6.75 9.88 7.95
N ASN A 73 7.67 9.17 7.32
CA ASN A 73 8.87 9.80 6.78
C ASN A 73 8.89 9.48 5.30
N ILE A 74 8.73 10.49 4.44
CA ILE A 74 8.98 10.71 2.98
C ILE A 74 9.67 9.62 2.12
N TYR A 75 9.92 8.45 2.66
CA TYR A 75 10.68 7.28 2.23
C TYR A 75 10.24 6.07 3.12
N ASP A 76 8.96 5.99 3.49
CA ASP A 76 8.33 4.96 4.36
C ASP A 76 6.93 4.64 3.77
N HIS A 77 6.93 4.08 2.56
CA HIS A 77 5.77 3.96 1.67
C HIS A 77 4.54 3.29 2.32
N ASP A 78 4.77 2.24 3.12
CA ASP A 78 3.72 1.50 3.85
C ASP A 78 3.43 2.05 5.27
N ASN A 79 4.15 3.09 5.70
CA ASN A 79 4.09 3.67 7.05
C ASN A 79 4.30 2.68 8.22
N ASP A 80 5.01 1.58 8.01
CA ASP A 80 5.27 0.58 9.06
C ASP A 80 6.36 1.05 10.06
N GLY A 81 7.11 2.10 9.69
CA GLY A 81 8.22 2.67 10.44
C GLY A 81 9.59 2.08 10.09
N ILE A 82 9.70 1.38 8.97
CA ILE A 82 10.91 0.86 8.35
C ILE A 82 11.02 1.50 6.97
N SER A 83 11.81 2.58 6.90
CA SER A 83 12.13 3.23 5.63
C SER A 83 12.52 2.27 4.50
N ASP A 84 12.02 2.54 3.32
CA ASP A 84 12.07 1.72 2.10
C ASP A 84 13.47 1.19 1.78
N ALA A 85 14.49 2.03 1.97
CA ALA A 85 15.90 1.67 1.75
C ALA A 85 16.41 0.49 2.62
N VAL A 86 15.66 0.08 3.63
CA VAL A 86 15.95 -1.09 4.47
C VAL A 86 14.75 -2.02 4.65
N ASP A 87 13.58 -1.67 4.10
CA ASP A 87 12.45 -2.59 4.03
C ASP A 87 12.72 -3.68 2.98
N PHE A 88 12.13 -4.85 3.19
CA PHE A 88 12.14 -5.96 2.24
C PHE A 88 10.77 -6.21 1.59
N ASP A 89 9.74 -5.45 1.96
CA ASP A 89 8.32 -5.59 1.62
C ASP A 89 7.69 -4.17 1.70
N ILE A 90 8.07 -3.29 0.75
CA ILE A 90 7.86 -1.82 0.82
C ILE A 90 6.38 -1.41 0.78
N ASP A 91 5.53 -2.24 0.19
CA ASP A 91 4.08 -2.09 0.08
C ASP A 91 3.30 -3.03 1.03
N ASN A 92 4.00 -3.85 1.84
CA ASN A 92 3.41 -4.75 2.82
C ASN A 92 2.37 -5.75 2.27
N ASP A 93 2.44 -6.08 0.99
CA ASP A 93 1.53 -7.00 0.30
C ASP A 93 1.82 -8.49 0.67
N GLY A 94 2.96 -8.75 1.33
CA GLY A 94 3.43 -10.06 1.75
C GLY A 94 4.34 -10.78 0.75
N VAL A 95 4.78 -10.10 -0.30
CA VAL A 95 5.78 -10.46 -1.29
C VAL A 95 7.03 -9.61 -1.05
N ASP A 96 8.21 -10.23 -0.97
CA ASP A 96 9.43 -9.45 -0.82
C ASP A 96 9.79 -8.72 -2.11
N ASN A 97 10.24 -7.46 -2.06
CA ASN A 97 10.57 -6.60 -3.23
C ASN A 97 11.36 -7.34 -4.33
N TRP A 98 12.28 -8.24 -3.95
CA TRP A 98 13.08 -9.02 -4.90
C TRP A 98 12.25 -9.99 -5.76
N ASN A 99 11.20 -10.56 -5.16
CA ASN A 99 10.26 -11.44 -5.82
C ASN A 99 9.06 -10.68 -6.38
N ASP A 100 8.94 -9.40 -6.05
CA ASP A 100 7.89 -8.53 -6.54
C ASP A 100 8.19 -7.94 -7.90
N VAL A 101 8.00 -8.80 -8.90
CA VAL A 101 8.43 -8.51 -10.26
C VAL A 101 7.43 -9.11 -11.24
N GLY A 102 6.84 -8.24 -12.06
CA GLY A 102 5.86 -8.61 -13.07
C GLY A 102 6.39 -9.54 -14.16
N GLU A 103 5.49 -10.11 -15.00
CA GLU A 103 5.87 -11.08 -16.05
C GLU A 103 6.92 -10.55 -17.05
N ASN A 104 7.05 -9.22 -17.17
CA ASN A 104 8.00 -8.55 -18.06
C ASN A 104 9.25 -8.00 -17.37
N GLY A 105 9.38 -8.15 -16.05
CA GLY A 105 10.40 -7.45 -15.27
C GLY A 105 10.02 -6.00 -14.96
N GLU A 106 8.72 -5.72 -14.85
CA GLU A 106 8.19 -4.49 -14.28
C GLU A 106 8.31 -4.66 -12.75
N ASP A 107 8.72 -3.59 -12.06
CA ASP A 107 8.69 -3.56 -10.60
C ASP A 107 7.22 -3.54 -10.17
N LEU A 108 6.92 -4.33 -9.13
CA LEU A 108 5.59 -4.45 -8.55
C LEU A 108 5.67 -4.28 -7.02
N SER A 109 6.79 -3.80 -6.47
CA SER A 109 6.92 -3.51 -5.03
C SER A 109 6.08 -2.30 -4.55
N ARG A 110 5.11 -1.90 -5.37
CA ARG A 110 4.17 -0.78 -5.29
C ARG A 110 2.89 -1.15 -6.05
N ASP A 111 2.41 -2.38 -5.81
CA ASP A 111 1.20 -2.99 -6.40
C ASP A 111 0.44 -3.65 -5.25
N HIS A 112 -0.12 -2.82 -4.35
CA HIS A 112 -0.58 -3.24 -3.02
C HIS A 112 -1.59 -4.40 -3.05
N ASP A 113 -2.41 -4.50 -4.11
CA ASP A 113 -3.41 -5.55 -4.29
C ASP A 113 -2.98 -6.69 -5.23
N ASN A 114 -1.77 -6.62 -5.79
CA ASN A 114 -1.21 -7.56 -6.77
C ASN A 114 -2.05 -7.71 -8.06
N ASP A 115 -2.75 -6.67 -8.47
CA ASP A 115 -3.51 -6.56 -9.71
C ASP A 115 -2.60 -6.52 -10.94
N GLY A 116 -1.37 -6.02 -10.75
CA GLY A 116 -0.39 -5.75 -11.78
C GLY A 116 -0.52 -4.34 -12.36
N MET A 117 -1.15 -3.43 -11.63
CA MET A 117 -1.12 -1.99 -11.86
C MET A 117 -0.47 -1.34 -10.64
N ASP A 118 0.53 -0.50 -10.91
CA ASP A 118 1.23 0.24 -9.87
C ASP A 118 0.27 1.25 -9.23
N ASP A 119 0.34 1.44 -7.91
CA ASP A 119 -0.58 2.29 -7.13
C ASP A 119 -0.60 3.74 -7.66
N GLY A 120 0.52 4.25 -8.19
CA GLY A 120 0.57 5.57 -8.83
C GLY A 120 -0.35 5.72 -10.06
N VAL A 121 -0.86 4.59 -10.61
CA VAL A 121 -1.78 4.55 -11.75
C VAL A 121 -3.05 3.73 -11.53
N ASP A 122 -3.10 2.85 -10.53
CA ASP A 122 -4.30 2.11 -10.14
C ASP A 122 -5.31 3.09 -9.50
N PRO A 123 -6.61 2.98 -9.82
CA PRO A 123 -7.65 3.76 -9.18
C PRO A 123 -8.34 3.08 -7.98
N ASP A 124 -7.86 1.92 -7.52
CA ASP A 124 -8.44 1.07 -6.45
C ASP A 124 -7.34 0.19 -5.83
N ASP A 125 -6.36 0.79 -5.14
CA ASP A 125 -5.06 0.16 -4.77
C ASP A 125 -5.16 -1.04 -3.81
N ASP A 126 -6.30 -1.21 -3.12
CA ASP A 126 -6.59 -2.38 -2.28
C ASP A 126 -7.69 -3.30 -2.86
N ASN A 127 -8.20 -2.94 -4.05
CA ASN A 127 -9.26 -3.61 -4.79
C ASN A 127 -10.55 -3.84 -3.94
N ASP A 128 -10.86 -2.94 -2.99
CA ASP A 128 -12.06 -3.01 -2.15
C ASP A 128 -13.34 -2.51 -2.86
N ASN A 129 -13.22 -2.02 -4.10
CA ASN A 129 -14.26 -1.41 -4.95
C ASN A 129 -14.69 0.02 -4.53
N ILE A 130 -13.96 0.64 -3.62
CA ILE A 130 -14.01 2.06 -3.30
C ILE A 130 -12.78 2.69 -3.92
N LEU A 131 -12.97 3.35 -5.06
CA LEU A 131 -11.87 4.09 -5.68
C LEU A 131 -11.18 5.00 -4.66
N ASP A 132 -9.86 5.07 -4.69
CA ASP A 132 -9.03 5.89 -3.78
C ASP A 132 -9.56 7.34 -3.72
N VAL A 133 -10.03 7.88 -4.85
CA VAL A 133 -10.64 9.23 -4.91
C VAL A 133 -11.93 9.43 -4.08
N ASP A 134 -12.65 8.35 -3.78
CA ASP A 134 -13.93 8.29 -3.09
C ASP A 134 -13.81 7.74 -1.65
N GLU A 135 -12.62 7.25 -1.26
CA GLU A 135 -12.27 6.86 0.09
C GLU A 135 -12.21 8.04 1.07
N ALA A 136 -12.35 7.74 2.37
CA ALA A 136 -12.53 8.72 3.43
C ALA A 136 -11.27 9.49 3.84
N ASP A 137 -10.20 9.53 3.05
CA ASP A 137 -9.17 10.57 3.07
C ASP A 137 -8.39 10.57 1.73
N GLY A 138 -9.02 10.10 0.63
CA GLY A 138 -8.29 9.60 -0.55
C GLY A 138 -7.92 8.12 -0.34
N ASP A 139 -7.04 7.60 -1.20
CA ASP A 139 -6.00 6.54 -1.04
C ASP A 139 -5.45 6.36 0.40
N PHE A 140 -5.73 7.34 1.26
CA PHE A 140 -5.24 7.59 2.61
C PHE A 140 -6.30 7.49 3.69
N GLY A 141 -7.31 6.62 3.53
CA GLY A 141 -8.03 6.17 4.72
C GLY A 141 -6.99 5.80 5.78
N ASN A 142 -7.05 6.37 6.99
CA ASN A 142 -6.26 5.92 8.15
C ASN A 142 -6.67 4.47 8.55
N TYR A 143 -7.08 3.66 7.59
CA TYR A 143 -8.02 2.56 7.60
C TYR A 143 -7.78 1.67 6.37
N ARG A 144 -6.64 1.80 5.66
CA ARG A 144 -6.12 0.85 4.64
C ARG A 144 -6.11 -0.62 5.11
N TYR A 145 -6.21 -0.82 6.43
CA TYR A 145 -6.35 -2.10 7.11
C TYR A 145 -7.43 -1.98 8.20
N ASP A 146 -8.65 -1.56 7.87
CA ASP A 146 -9.83 -1.53 8.77
C ASP A 146 -10.98 -2.21 8.01
N HIS A 147 -10.85 -3.53 7.82
CA HIS A 147 -11.70 -4.31 6.90
C HIS A 147 -13.19 -4.25 7.25
N ASP A 148 -13.55 -3.91 8.49
CA ASP A 148 -14.92 -3.73 8.93
C ASP A 148 -15.36 -2.26 9.13
N ASN A 149 -14.45 -1.32 8.85
CA ASN A 149 -14.65 0.11 8.97
C ASN A 149 -15.15 0.56 10.37
N ASP A 150 -14.78 -0.13 11.44
CA ASP A 150 -15.19 0.21 12.81
C ASP A 150 -14.35 1.34 13.45
N GLY A 151 -13.24 1.69 12.79
CA GLY A 151 -12.31 2.72 13.19
C GLY A 151 -11.14 2.21 14.02
N ILE A 152 -10.89 0.90 14.02
CA ILE A 152 -9.75 0.21 14.63
C ILE A 152 -9.01 -0.52 13.50
N TRP A 153 -7.69 -0.36 13.43
CA TRP A 153 -6.90 -1.03 12.40
C TRP A 153 -6.81 -2.52 12.69
N ASP A 154 -6.91 -3.41 11.70
CA ASP A 154 -6.77 -4.87 11.81
C ASP A 154 -5.55 -5.29 12.63
N LEU A 155 -4.41 -4.60 12.47
CA LEU A 155 -3.20 -4.85 13.28
C LEU A 155 -3.44 -4.69 14.80
N SER A 156 -4.39 -3.84 15.18
CA SER A 156 -4.85 -3.55 16.54
C SER A 156 -6.24 -4.08 16.86
N ASP A 157 -7.01 -4.46 15.85
CA ASP A 157 -8.26 -5.15 15.97
C ASP A 157 -7.99 -6.61 16.31
N THR A 158 -9.05 -7.27 16.72
CA THR A 158 -9.08 -8.67 17.11
C THR A 158 -10.28 -9.36 16.51
N ASP A 159 -10.97 -8.73 15.56
CA ASP A 159 -12.19 -9.17 14.89
C ASP A 159 -12.31 -8.39 13.56
N ASP A 160 -11.34 -8.57 12.65
CA ASP A 160 -11.11 -7.73 11.44
C ASP A 160 -12.34 -7.59 10.50
N ASP A 161 -13.30 -8.52 10.54
CA ASP A 161 -14.53 -8.50 9.73
C ASP A 161 -15.82 -8.31 10.57
N ASN A 162 -15.67 -8.06 11.87
CA ASN A 162 -16.71 -7.90 12.88
C ASN A 162 -17.81 -8.99 12.89
N ASP A 163 -17.48 -10.21 12.46
CA ASP A 163 -18.39 -11.36 12.45
C ASP A 163 -18.70 -11.91 13.87
N GLY A 164 -17.92 -11.46 14.86
CA GLY A 164 -18.01 -11.80 16.27
C GLY A 164 -17.19 -13.00 16.70
N LEU A 165 -16.28 -13.47 15.84
CA LEU A 165 -15.18 -14.35 16.13
C LEU A 165 -13.95 -13.48 16.43
N SER A 166 -12.75 -13.92 16.10
CA SER A 166 -11.56 -13.12 16.38
C SER A 166 -10.44 -13.69 15.55
N ASP A 167 -9.54 -12.88 15.01
CA ASP A 167 -8.55 -13.33 14.02
C ASP A 167 -7.63 -14.43 14.56
N TRP A 168 -7.31 -14.39 15.87
CA TRP A 168 -6.62 -15.52 16.50
C TRP A 168 -7.41 -16.84 16.43
N PHE A 169 -8.73 -16.80 16.58
CA PHE A 169 -9.62 -17.94 16.44
C PHE A 169 -9.75 -18.39 14.98
N GLU A 170 -10.07 -17.49 14.04
CA GLU A 170 -10.14 -17.79 12.59
C GLU A 170 -8.88 -18.55 12.12
N ILE A 171 -7.69 -18.01 12.42
CA ILE A 171 -6.41 -18.62 11.99
C ILE A 171 -6.20 -20.03 12.58
N ASN A 172 -6.76 -20.32 13.76
CA ASN A 172 -6.39 -21.50 14.55
C ASN A 172 -7.48 -22.57 14.67
N ASP A 173 -8.69 -22.32 14.23
CA ASP A 173 -9.79 -23.27 14.36
C ASP A 173 -9.77 -24.37 13.26
N GLY A 174 -9.10 -24.08 12.14
CA GLY A 174 -8.96 -24.96 10.98
C GLY A 174 -10.25 -25.14 10.19
N ASN A 175 -11.11 -24.13 10.20
CA ASN A 175 -12.36 -24.04 9.46
C ASN A 175 -12.25 -22.96 8.39
N ASP A 176 -12.37 -23.35 7.12
CA ASP A 176 -12.27 -22.44 5.98
C ASP A 176 -13.57 -21.62 5.75
N LEU A 177 -14.43 -21.46 6.78
CA LEU A 177 -15.73 -20.75 6.73
C LEU A 177 -15.82 -19.67 7.82
N THR A 178 -14.67 -19.30 8.36
CA THR A 178 -14.45 -18.31 9.41
C THR A 178 -13.12 -17.67 8.99
N GLY A 179 -13.09 -17.10 7.79
CA GLY A 179 -11.94 -16.35 7.32
C GLY A 179 -11.84 -15.05 8.11
N GLN A 180 -10.66 -14.41 8.16
CA GLN A 180 -10.53 -13.11 8.84
C GLN A 180 -11.28 -11.98 8.11
N PHE A 181 -11.81 -12.26 6.93
CA PHE A 181 -12.42 -11.33 6.00
C PHE A 181 -13.70 -11.96 5.42
N ASP A 182 -14.52 -12.61 6.25
CA ASP A 182 -15.74 -13.37 5.87
C ASP A 182 -16.89 -13.04 6.86
N SER A 183 -17.45 -11.84 6.71
CA SER A 183 -18.37 -11.19 7.65
C SER A 183 -19.67 -11.99 7.91
N ASP A 184 -20.13 -12.80 6.95
CA ASP A 184 -21.32 -13.63 7.07
C ASP A 184 -21.03 -15.14 7.33
N ASN A 185 -19.76 -15.54 7.26
CA ASN A 185 -19.26 -16.90 7.44
C ASN A 185 -19.79 -17.92 6.41
N ASP A 186 -19.98 -17.51 5.16
CA ASP A 186 -20.43 -18.41 4.10
C ASP A 186 -19.28 -19.14 3.38
N GLY A 187 -18.04 -18.70 3.62
CA GLY A 187 -16.81 -19.24 3.06
C GLY A 187 -16.39 -18.61 1.73
N ILE A 188 -16.95 -17.45 1.42
CA ILE A 188 -16.49 -16.52 0.39
C ILE A 188 -15.92 -15.31 1.14
N GLU A 189 -14.71 -14.89 0.79
CA GLU A 189 -14.12 -13.69 1.39
C GLU A 189 -14.89 -12.46 0.91
N ASN A 190 -15.10 -11.46 1.77
CA ASN A 190 -15.87 -10.24 1.52
C ASN A 190 -15.53 -9.63 0.13
N GLN A 191 -14.25 -9.45 -0.17
CA GLN A 191 -13.74 -8.95 -1.47
C GLN A 191 -14.23 -9.68 -2.74
N ILE A 192 -14.76 -10.90 -2.63
CA ILE A 192 -15.29 -11.69 -3.75
C ILE A 192 -16.74 -12.16 -3.53
N ASP A 193 -17.38 -11.78 -2.42
CA ASP A 193 -18.80 -11.98 -2.21
C ASP A 193 -19.60 -10.81 -2.82
N ASP A 194 -20.85 -11.08 -3.22
CA ASP A 194 -21.75 -10.11 -3.85
C ASP A 194 -22.80 -9.58 -2.83
N ASP A 195 -22.75 -10.03 -1.56
CA ASP A 195 -23.73 -9.80 -0.46
C ASP A 195 -23.08 -10.13 0.90
N ASP A 196 -21.98 -9.44 1.23
CA ASP A 196 -20.99 -9.82 2.28
C ASP A 196 -21.56 -9.88 3.71
N ASP A 197 -22.77 -9.36 3.93
CA ASP A 197 -23.48 -9.39 5.21
C ASP A 197 -24.72 -10.33 5.25
N ASP A 198 -24.99 -11.05 4.14
CA ASP A 198 -26.18 -11.89 3.84
C ASP A 198 -27.49 -11.25 4.32
N ASP A 199 -27.61 -9.91 4.22
CA ASP A 199 -28.85 -9.20 4.48
C ASP A 199 -29.84 -9.31 3.30
N GLY A 200 -29.33 -9.70 2.13
CA GLY A 200 -30.07 -9.91 0.89
C GLY A 200 -30.10 -8.69 -0.02
N ILE A 201 -29.17 -7.75 0.16
CA ILE A 201 -28.92 -6.58 -0.67
C ILE A 201 -27.48 -6.67 -1.16
N LEU A 202 -27.31 -6.77 -2.49
CA LEU A 202 -25.97 -6.81 -3.05
C LEU A 202 -25.17 -5.56 -2.71
N ASP A 203 -23.87 -5.69 -2.43
CA ASP A 203 -22.98 -4.58 -1.99
C ASP A 203 -23.03 -3.41 -2.98
N SER A 204 -23.12 -3.73 -4.29
CA SER A 204 -23.33 -2.77 -5.38
C SER A 204 -24.59 -1.86 -5.25
N LEU A 205 -25.50 -2.16 -4.32
CA LEU A 205 -26.73 -1.42 -4.04
C LEU A 205 -26.76 -0.79 -2.64
N GLU A 206 -25.70 -0.97 -1.87
CA GLU A 206 -25.52 -0.45 -0.53
C GLU A 206 -24.95 0.98 -0.55
N ASN A 207 -24.98 1.68 0.58
CA ASN A 207 -24.48 3.07 0.70
C ASN A 207 -23.87 3.31 2.06
#